data_AF-A0A937T4L2-F1
#
_entry.id   AF-A0A937T4L2-F1
#
_cell.length_a   1.000
_cell.length_b   1.000
_cell.length_c   1.000
_cell.angle_alpha   90.00
_cell.angle_beta   90.00
_cell.angle_gamma   90.00
#
_symmetry.space_group_name_H-M   'P 1'
#
loop_
_entity.id
_entity.type
_entity.pdbx_description
1 polymer ?
#
loop_
_entity_poly.entity_id
_entity_poly.type
_entity_poly.pdbx_seq_one_letter_code
_entity_poly.pdbx_strand_id
1 'polypeptide(L)'
;MPTNYETRRGIKFSLKTFLIVLIAVGVGAGVMGRLSLRHPEIFLGVLSLLSTAVPFLLAIVTILWIGFRQKPAWSTPICGECMGQLRERKPDRLTNCPECGADLTDPKAVLYVRVQGRRWGLVVWGGLLLVTPVLGIGALFVAQHFIGPSPSNLRGVSTKELIQQRLPKRIDEPWVWRELENRLTAGKLSQKEVDEAVQQLIAHMKTTRPQGWDRPLNWQDDFLKSANQAKKISDPVLFALCDAFYGPKPVVEPLPRIREGQQGFEIEVKYGSTWSGHSGLGVELLWEVTQVLLDGKPIDVRQNHKHGERWSGHYDGSLAAGDYEVTVEIQCAYVDQGKLVGLNAHDLPAKRWPKARKQWKKTASAPLKVYTKDVQIVPLNKDARRDPNTTGGIEVNRFVVQADRDDSKKLIVKTNFTSGLTIPLSCDVEAVFHDQRVDLGRMWVVKTENSTRSSGSQLQKRIDTLAPSVKYADIILTPNPSHIEHRPEVSEIWGEKIILRAIPVERLDLEAGQGAEGP
;
A
#
# COMPACT_ATOMS: atom_id res chain seq x y z
N MET A 1 -52.44 -58.30 -33.91
CA MET A 1 -51.93 -57.07 -33.28
C MET A 1 -50.64 -56.65 -33.98
N PRO A 2 -50.63 -55.59 -34.81
CA PRO A 2 -49.38 -55.04 -35.34
C PRO A 2 -48.85 -53.98 -34.36
N THR A 3 -47.65 -54.19 -33.82
CA THR A 3 -46.91 -53.19 -33.05
C THR A 3 -46.33 -52.16 -34.02
N ASN A 4 -46.97 -50.99 -34.10
CA ASN A 4 -46.44 -49.82 -34.81
C ASN A 4 -45.16 -49.34 -34.10
N TYR A 5 -44.00 -49.70 -34.66
CA TYR A 5 -42.74 -49.05 -34.34
C TYR A 5 -42.73 -47.66 -34.97
N GLU A 6 -43.07 -46.63 -34.18
CA GLU A 6 -42.76 -45.25 -34.53
C GLU A 6 -41.24 -45.11 -34.73
N THR A 7 -40.84 -45.00 -35.99
CA THR A 7 -39.47 -44.68 -36.39
C THR A 7 -39.13 -43.30 -35.86
N ARG A 8 -38.47 -43.26 -34.69
CA ARG A 8 -37.81 -42.05 -34.17
C ARG A 8 -36.96 -41.47 -35.29
N ARG A 9 -37.32 -40.29 -35.80
CA ARG A 9 -36.46 -39.51 -36.72
C ARG A 9 -35.18 -39.16 -35.98
N GLY A 10 -34.16 -39.99 -36.15
CA GLY A 10 -32.80 -39.68 -35.72
C GLY A 10 -32.35 -38.37 -36.37
N ILE A 11 -31.75 -37.49 -35.56
CA ILE A 11 -31.19 -36.23 -36.02
C ILE A 11 -30.10 -36.57 -37.05
N LYS A 12 -30.36 -36.32 -38.33
CA LYS A 12 -29.36 -36.52 -39.39
C LYS A 12 -28.34 -35.38 -39.32
N PHE A 13 -27.21 -35.61 -38.64
CA PHE A 13 -26.06 -34.71 -38.73
C PHE A 13 -25.47 -34.82 -40.14
N SER A 14 -25.55 -33.72 -40.90
CA SER A 14 -24.91 -33.63 -42.20
C SER A 14 -23.39 -33.57 -42.04
N LEU A 15 -22.65 -34.33 -42.85
CA LEU A 15 -21.19 -34.29 -42.91
C LEU A 15 -20.65 -32.86 -43.06
N LYS A 16 -21.38 -32.00 -43.79
CA LYS A 16 -21.04 -30.58 -43.95
C LYS A 16 -21.07 -29.83 -42.61
N THR A 17 -22.09 -30.08 -41.79
CA THR A 17 -22.21 -29.46 -40.46
C THR A 17 -21.08 -29.90 -39.55
N PHE A 18 -20.70 -31.18 -39.60
CA PHE A 18 -19.58 -31.71 -38.82
C PHE A 18 -18.24 -31.05 -39.20
N LEU A 19 -17.94 -30.94 -40.50
CA LEU A 19 -16.72 -30.30 -41.00
C LEU A 19 -16.63 -28.82 -40.59
N ILE A 20 -17.72 -28.07 -40.68
CA ILE A 20 -17.76 -26.65 -40.27
C ILE A 20 -17.47 -26.52 -38.77
N VAL A 21 -18.06 -27.36 -37.93
CA VAL A 21 -17.81 -27.35 -36.48
C VAL A 21 -16.35 -27.67 -36.19
N LEU A 22 -15.78 -28.67 -36.86
CA LEU A 22 -14.39 -29.09 -36.64
C LEU A 22 -13.40 -27.98 -37.03
N ILE A 23 -13.62 -27.28 -38.15
CA ILE A 23 -12.80 -26.13 -38.56
C ILE A 23 -12.94 -24.97 -37.56
N ALA A 24 -14.16 -24.63 -37.13
CA ALA A 24 -14.39 -23.56 -36.17
C ALA A 24 -13.70 -23.84 -34.81
N VAL A 25 -13.79 -25.08 -34.33
CA VAL A 25 -13.09 -25.53 -33.12
C VAL A 25 -11.58 -25.48 -33.30
N GLY A 26 -11.05 -25.91 -34.44
CA GLY A 26 -9.61 -25.88 -34.73
C GLY A 26 -9.04 -24.46 -34.76
N VAL A 27 -9.72 -23.52 -35.43
CA VAL A 27 -9.32 -22.10 -35.46
C VAL A 27 -9.40 -21.48 -34.06
N GLY A 28 -10.49 -21.75 -33.33
CA GLY A 28 -10.65 -21.30 -31.95
C GLY A 28 -9.54 -21.80 -31.03
N ALA A 29 -9.20 -23.09 -31.11
CA ALA A 29 -8.12 -23.70 -30.32
C ALA A 29 -6.74 -23.09 -30.67
N GLY A 30 -6.46 -22.83 -31.95
CA GLY A 30 -5.21 -22.21 -32.38
C GLY A 30 -5.04 -20.77 -31.86
N VAL A 31 -6.10 -19.97 -31.93
CA VAL A 31 -6.11 -18.59 -31.40
C VAL A 31 -5.96 -18.61 -29.87
N MET A 32 -6.68 -19.49 -29.19
CA MET A 32 -6.61 -19.67 -27.74
C MET A 32 -5.23 -20.13 -27.26
N GLY A 33 -4.56 -21.04 -27.99
CA GLY A 33 -3.19 -21.46 -27.69
C GLY A 33 -2.20 -20.29 -27.78
N ARG A 34 -2.33 -19.45 -28.80
CA ARG A 34 -1.48 -18.25 -28.95
C ARG A 34 -1.73 -17.21 -27.86
N LEU A 35 -2.99 -17.00 -27.49
CA LEU A 35 -3.40 -16.14 -26.37
C LEU A 35 -2.84 -16.64 -25.04
N SER A 36 -2.93 -17.95 -24.76
CA SER A 36 -2.40 -18.55 -23.53
C SER A 36 -0.91 -18.31 -23.35
N LEU A 37 -0.13 -18.32 -24.44
CA LEU A 37 1.31 -18.12 -24.38
C LEU A 37 1.69 -16.64 -24.23
N ARG A 38 1.06 -15.74 -25.01
CA ARG A 38 1.44 -14.32 -25.05
C ARG A 38 0.75 -13.47 -23.99
N HIS A 39 -0.51 -13.75 -23.73
CA HIS A 39 -1.37 -12.95 -22.86
C HIS A 39 -2.23 -13.89 -22.00
N PRO A 40 -1.63 -14.61 -21.03
CA PRO A 40 -2.37 -15.55 -20.18
C PRO A 40 -3.54 -14.87 -19.46
N GLU A 41 -3.38 -13.61 -19.05
CA GLU A 41 -4.45 -12.78 -18.46
C GLU A 41 -5.69 -12.70 -19.38
N ILE A 42 -5.47 -12.39 -20.66
CA ILE A 42 -6.54 -12.26 -21.66
C ILE A 42 -7.12 -13.63 -21.98
N PHE A 43 -6.27 -14.66 -22.11
CA PHE A 43 -6.71 -16.03 -22.30
C PHE A 43 -7.67 -16.47 -21.19
N LEU A 44 -7.34 -16.21 -19.92
CA LEU A 44 -8.19 -16.54 -18.79
C LEU A 44 -9.50 -15.74 -18.81
N GLY A 45 -9.44 -14.45 -19.16
CA GLY A 45 -10.63 -13.62 -19.33
C GLY A 45 -11.57 -14.15 -20.42
N VAL A 46 -11.02 -14.50 -21.59
CA VAL A 46 -11.80 -15.05 -22.72
C VAL A 46 -12.34 -16.45 -22.39
N LEU A 47 -11.54 -17.31 -21.76
CA LEU A 47 -11.97 -18.65 -21.36
C LEU A 47 -13.09 -18.57 -20.32
N SER A 48 -12.97 -17.69 -19.33
CA SER A 48 -14.01 -17.37 -18.35
C SER A 48 -15.30 -16.93 -19.03
N LEU A 49 -15.20 -15.91 -19.90
CA LEU A 49 -16.33 -15.35 -20.61
C LEU A 49 -17.03 -16.43 -21.46
N LEU A 50 -16.28 -17.23 -22.21
CA LEU A 50 -16.83 -18.30 -23.04
C LEU A 50 -17.46 -19.41 -22.20
N SER A 51 -16.80 -19.85 -21.14
CA SER A 51 -17.31 -20.88 -20.23
C SER A 51 -18.60 -20.46 -19.53
N THR A 52 -18.80 -19.16 -19.32
CA THR A 52 -19.99 -18.61 -18.69
C THR A 52 -21.07 -18.32 -19.74
N ALA A 53 -20.76 -17.56 -20.79
CA ALA A 53 -21.75 -17.05 -21.73
C ALA A 53 -22.29 -18.12 -22.70
N VAL A 54 -21.44 -19.04 -23.17
CA VAL A 54 -21.84 -20.04 -24.18
C VAL A 54 -22.94 -20.98 -23.64
N PRO A 55 -22.84 -21.53 -22.41
CA PRO A 55 -23.91 -22.35 -21.85
C PRO A 55 -25.24 -21.59 -21.72
N PHE A 56 -25.21 -20.33 -21.27
CA PHE A 56 -26.44 -19.51 -21.19
C PHE A 56 -27.06 -19.25 -22.56
N LEU A 57 -26.26 -18.90 -23.57
CA LEU A 57 -26.75 -18.72 -24.92
C LEU A 57 -27.33 -20.01 -25.50
N LEU A 58 -26.66 -21.15 -25.30
CA LEU A 58 -27.18 -22.45 -25.69
C LEU A 58 -28.49 -22.78 -24.97
N ALA A 59 -28.61 -22.46 -23.69
CA ALA A 59 -29.85 -22.62 -22.92
C ALA A 59 -30.99 -21.81 -23.54
N ILE A 60 -30.77 -20.52 -23.78
CA ILE A 60 -31.76 -19.60 -24.34
C ILE A 60 -32.22 -20.08 -25.72
N VAL A 61 -31.26 -20.40 -26.61
CA VAL A 61 -31.57 -20.89 -27.97
C VAL A 61 -32.34 -22.21 -27.90
N THR A 62 -31.97 -23.12 -27.00
CA THR A 62 -32.64 -24.41 -26.85
C THR A 62 -34.07 -24.25 -26.33
N ILE A 63 -34.28 -23.38 -25.33
CA ILE A 63 -35.61 -23.05 -24.80
C ILE A 63 -36.48 -22.43 -25.90
N LEU A 64 -35.97 -21.44 -26.63
CA LEU A 64 -36.67 -20.81 -27.75
C LEU A 64 -37.01 -21.83 -28.84
N TRP A 65 -36.07 -22.70 -29.21
CA TRP A 65 -36.28 -23.71 -30.24
C TRP A 65 -37.34 -24.75 -29.83
N ILE A 66 -37.32 -25.21 -28.58
CA ILE A 66 -38.33 -26.12 -28.03
C ILE A 66 -39.69 -25.42 -27.94
N GLY A 67 -39.73 -24.15 -27.51
CA GLY A 67 -40.93 -23.34 -27.42
C GLY A 67 -41.59 -23.12 -28.79
N PHE A 68 -40.80 -22.81 -29.82
CA PHE A 68 -41.29 -22.56 -31.18
C PHE A 68 -41.74 -23.82 -31.92
N ARG A 69 -41.15 -25.00 -31.63
CA ARG A 69 -41.47 -26.22 -32.39
C ARG A 69 -42.66 -27.03 -31.87
N GLN A 70 -43.15 -26.75 -30.68
CA GLN A 70 -44.21 -27.57 -30.10
C GLN A 70 -45.59 -26.99 -30.41
N LYS A 71 -46.30 -27.64 -31.35
CA LYS A 71 -47.76 -27.55 -31.41
C LYS A 71 -48.32 -28.18 -30.12
N PRO A 72 -49.31 -27.55 -29.45
CA PRO A 72 -49.92 -28.12 -28.26
C PRO A 72 -50.49 -29.50 -28.59
N ALA A 73 -49.90 -30.55 -28.03
CA ALA A 73 -50.47 -31.88 -28.06
C ALA A 73 -51.62 -31.93 -27.06
N TRP A 74 -52.84 -31.77 -27.55
CA TRP A 74 -54.05 -32.06 -26.78
C TRP A 74 -54.10 -33.56 -26.49
N SER A 75 -54.53 -33.98 -25.29
CA SER A 75 -54.73 -35.42 -25.02
C SER A 75 -55.77 -36.00 -25.97
N THR A 76 -55.81 -37.33 -26.03
CA THR A 76 -57.00 -38.03 -26.49
C THR A 76 -58.23 -37.54 -25.72
N PRO A 77 -59.36 -37.28 -26.41
CA PRO A 77 -60.60 -36.88 -25.75
C PRO A 77 -61.07 -37.97 -24.80
N ILE A 78 -61.52 -37.58 -23.61
CA ILE A 78 -62.16 -38.47 -22.63
C ILE A 78 -63.57 -37.97 -22.34
N CYS A 79 -64.49 -38.87 -22.03
CA CYS A 79 -65.83 -38.50 -21.60
C CYS A 79 -65.77 -37.79 -20.25
N GLY A 80 -66.41 -36.62 -20.12
CA GLY A 80 -66.44 -35.83 -18.90
C GLY A 80 -67.20 -36.51 -17.75
N GLU A 81 -68.11 -37.43 -18.06
CA GLU A 81 -68.95 -38.12 -17.08
C GLU A 81 -68.24 -39.36 -16.50
N CYS A 82 -67.87 -40.32 -17.34
CA CYS A 82 -67.28 -41.59 -16.91
C CYS A 82 -65.76 -41.66 -17.05
N MET A 83 -65.11 -40.63 -17.59
CA MET A 83 -63.67 -40.59 -17.87
C MET A 83 -63.18 -41.66 -18.86
N GLY A 84 -64.10 -42.34 -19.56
CA GLY A 84 -63.78 -43.32 -20.60
C GLY A 84 -63.06 -42.68 -21.79
N GLN A 85 -62.04 -43.37 -22.33
CA GLN A 85 -61.26 -42.87 -23.46
C GLN A 85 -62.04 -42.97 -24.77
N LEU A 86 -62.20 -41.85 -25.49
CA LEU A 86 -62.91 -41.80 -26.77
C LEU A 86 -61.96 -42.06 -27.96
N ARG A 87 -60.84 -42.76 -27.72
CA ARG A 87 -59.63 -42.76 -28.58
C ARG A 87 -59.82 -43.37 -29.97
N GLU A 88 -60.71 -44.35 -30.11
CA GLU A 88 -60.82 -45.14 -31.34
C GLU A 88 -61.92 -44.68 -32.30
N ARG A 89 -62.71 -43.67 -31.91
CA ARG A 89 -63.88 -43.26 -32.69
C ARG A 89 -63.92 -41.73 -32.73
N LYS A 90 -63.98 -41.15 -33.94
CA LYS A 90 -64.05 -39.70 -34.13
C LYS A 90 -65.19 -39.16 -33.26
N PRO A 91 -64.91 -38.34 -32.22
CA PRO A 91 -65.92 -37.96 -31.24
C PRO A 91 -67.10 -37.21 -31.89
N ASP A 92 -66.82 -36.48 -32.97
CA ASP A 92 -67.78 -35.79 -33.83
C ASP A 92 -68.83 -36.70 -34.53
N ARG A 93 -68.74 -38.03 -34.38
CA ARG A 93 -69.74 -39.00 -34.88
C ARG A 93 -70.44 -39.80 -33.80
N LEU A 94 -70.09 -39.62 -32.53
CA LEU A 94 -70.73 -40.30 -31.42
C LEU A 94 -71.69 -39.34 -30.73
N THR A 95 -72.99 -39.64 -30.78
CA THR A 95 -73.98 -38.91 -29.97
C THR A 95 -73.94 -39.35 -28.52
N ASN A 96 -73.54 -40.57 -28.20
CA ASN A 96 -73.50 -41.08 -26.83
C ASN A 96 -72.18 -41.79 -26.52
N CYS A 97 -71.77 -41.73 -25.25
CA CYS A 97 -70.60 -42.41 -24.74
C CYS A 97 -70.84 -43.93 -24.79
N PRO A 98 -69.95 -44.71 -25.40
CA PRO A 98 -70.15 -46.15 -25.51
C PRO A 98 -70.03 -46.87 -24.16
N GLU A 99 -69.36 -46.27 -23.18
CA GLU A 99 -69.14 -46.88 -21.86
C GLU A 99 -70.30 -46.61 -20.90
N CYS A 100 -70.78 -45.36 -20.83
CA CYS A 100 -71.81 -44.98 -19.85
C CYS A 100 -73.13 -44.48 -20.46
N GLY A 101 -73.21 -44.35 -21.79
CA GLY A 101 -74.39 -43.83 -22.47
C GLY A 101 -74.57 -42.31 -22.45
N ALA A 102 -73.70 -41.56 -21.76
CA ALA A 102 -73.79 -40.09 -21.63
C ALA A 102 -73.80 -39.39 -23.00
N ASP A 103 -74.65 -38.39 -23.17
CA ASP A 103 -74.74 -37.61 -24.41
C ASP A 103 -73.44 -36.83 -24.63
N LEU A 104 -72.74 -37.12 -25.73
CA LEU A 104 -71.47 -36.50 -26.12
C LEU A 104 -71.66 -35.29 -27.04
N THR A 105 -72.90 -34.92 -27.38
CA THR A 105 -73.18 -33.72 -28.19
C THR A 105 -73.00 -32.42 -27.41
N ASP A 106 -73.02 -32.47 -26.07
CA ASP A 106 -72.64 -31.32 -25.24
C ASP A 106 -71.12 -31.08 -25.33
N PRO A 107 -70.65 -29.90 -25.77
CA PRO A 107 -69.21 -29.59 -25.83
C PRO A 107 -68.49 -29.67 -24.48
N LYS A 108 -69.20 -29.68 -23.34
CA LYS A 108 -68.60 -29.95 -22.02
C LYS A 108 -68.43 -31.44 -21.70
N ALA A 109 -69.12 -32.32 -22.42
CA ALA A 109 -69.04 -33.77 -22.21
C ALA A 109 -67.73 -34.40 -22.70
N VAL A 110 -66.84 -33.63 -23.35
CA VAL A 110 -65.52 -34.08 -23.77
C VAL A 110 -64.44 -33.23 -23.11
N LEU A 111 -63.67 -33.84 -22.21
CA LEU A 111 -62.53 -33.19 -21.57
C LEU A 111 -61.25 -33.49 -22.34
N TYR A 112 -60.49 -32.44 -22.64
CA TYR A 112 -59.11 -32.55 -23.12
C TYR A 112 -58.18 -32.25 -21.95
N VAL A 113 -57.68 -33.32 -21.32
CA VAL A 113 -56.73 -33.20 -20.23
C VAL A 113 -55.39 -32.75 -20.81
N ARG A 114 -54.83 -31.64 -20.34
CA ARG A 114 -53.49 -31.25 -20.75
C ARG A 114 -52.50 -32.29 -20.22
N VAL A 115 -52.02 -33.19 -21.09
CA VAL A 115 -51.00 -34.18 -20.68
C VAL A 115 -49.71 -33.41 -20.41
N GLN A 116 -49.47 -33.07 -19.14
CA GLN A 116 -48.15 -32.67 -18.67
C GLN A 116 -47.27 -33.93 -18.61
N GLY A 117 -46.88 -34.44 -19.77
CA GLY A 117 -45.83 -35.44 -19.86
C GLY A 117 -44.58 -34.84 -19.22
N ARG A 118 -44.14 -35.41 -18.09
CA ARG A 118 -42.96 -34.94 -17.35
C ARG A 118 -41.76 -34.94 -18.30
N ARG A 119 -41.33 -33.75 -18.70
CA ARG A 119 -40.36 -33.54 -19.77
C ARG A 119 -38.95 -33.80 -19.27
N TRP A 120 -38.62 -35.07 -19.05
CA TRP A 120 -37.31 -35.53 -18.58
C TRP A 120 -36.15 -34.93 -19.38
N GLY A 121 -36.32 -34.69 -20.68
CA GLY A 121 -35.34 -33.99 -21.51
C GLY A 121 -35.00 -32.57 -21.02
N LEU A 122 -35.98 -31.80 -20.53
CA LEU A 122 -35.73 -30.46 -19.97
C LEU A 122 -35.05 -30.52 -18.60
N VAL A 123 -35.34 -31.55 -17.79
CA VAL A 123 -34.69 -31.75 -16.50
C VAL A 123 -33.22 -32.10 -16.68
N VAL A 124 -32.91 -33.00 -17.62
CA VAL A 124 -31.52 -33.37 -17.95
C VAL A 124 -30.76 -32.16 -18.51
N TRP A 125 -31.36 -31.38 -19.41
CA TRP A 125 -30.74 -30.16 -19.93
C TRP A 125 -30.53 -29.07 -18.87
N GLY A 126 -31.53 -28.85 -18.00
CA GLY A 126 -31.41 -27.93 -16.89
C GLY A 126 -30.31 -28.32 -15.90
N GLY A 127 -30.17 -29.62 -15.62
CA GLY A 127 -29.07 -30.15 -14.81
C GLY A 127 -27.69 -29.93 -15.47
N LEU A 128 -27.57 -30.18 -16.77
CA LEU A 128 -26.32 -29.98 -17.51
C LEU A 128 -25.87 -28.51 -17.53
N LEU A 129 -26.83 -27.59 -17.65
CA LEU A 129 -26.62 -26.14 -17.60
C LEU A 129 -26.26 -25.63 -16.21
N LEU A 130 -26.73 -26.29 -15.15
CA LEU A 130 -26.39 -25.98 -13.76
C LEU A 130 -24.94 -26.37 -13.42
N VAL A 131 -24.43 -27.46 -14.01
CA VAL A 131 -23.06 -27.95 -13.78
C VAL A 131 -22.03 -27.10 -14.53
N THR A 132 -22.40 -26.47 -15.65
CA THR A 132 -21.45 -25.71 -16.48
C THR A 132 -20.78 -24.52 -15.79
N PRO A 133 -21.50 -23.64 -15.05
CA PRO A 133 -20.85 -22.55 -14.31
C PRO A 133 -19.95 -23.07 -13.17
N VAL A 134 -20.28 -24.21 -12.55
CA VAL A 134 -19.43 -24.84 -11.52
C VAL A 134 -18.12 -25.33 -12.14
N LEU A 135 -18.18 -25.95 -13.32
CA LEU A 135 -16.97 -26.35 -14.06
C LEU A 135 -16.17 -25.14 -14.55
N GLY A 136 -16.83 -24.05 -14.98
CA GLY A 136 -16.17 -22.80 -15.37
C GLY A 136 -15.43 -22.13 -14.21
N ILE A 137 -16.07 -22.03 -13.04
CA ILE A 137 -15.46 -21.51 -11.81
C ILE A 137 -14.32 -22.42 -11.34
N GLY A 138 -14.52 -23.75 -11.38
CA GLY A 138 -13.48 -24.72 -11.04
C GLY A 138 -12.27 -24.62 -11.97
N ALA A 139 -12.50 -24.49 -13.28
CA ALA A 139 -11.44 -24.27 -14.26
C ALA A 139 -10.71 -22.94 -14.05
N LEU A 140 -11.42 -21.87 -13.69
CA LEU A 140 -10.83 -20.58 -13.31
C LEU A 140 -9.99 -20.66 -12.06
N PHE A 141 -10.45 -21.37 -11.03
CA PHE A 141 -9.71 -21.53 -9.79
C PHE A 141 -8.43 -22.35 -10.01
N VAL A 142 -8.53 -23.47 -10.72
CA VAL A 142 -7.38 -24.27 -11.16
C VAL A 142 -6.46 -23.42 -12.04
N ALA A 143 -7.01 -22.65 -12.97
CA ALA A 143 -6.22 -21.76 -13.81
C ALA A 143 -5.52 -20.66 -13.01
N GLN A 144 -6.15 -19.99 -12.06
CA GLN A 144 -5.47 -19.00 -11.23
C GLN A 144 -4.40 -19.64 -10.34
N HIS A 145 -4.64 -20.85 -9.85
CA HIS A 145 -3.69 -21.56 -8.99
C HIS A 145 -2.48 -22.11 -9.75
N PHE A 146 -2.68 -22.61 -10.98
CA PHE A 146 -1.60 -23.20 -11.79
C PHE A 146 -1.03 -22.24 -12.86
N ILE A 147 -1.79 -21.25 -13.33
CA ILE A 147 -1.45 -20.25 -14.37
C ILE A 147 -1.18 -18.86 -13.75
N GLY A 148 -1.42 -18.66 -12.46
CA GLY A 148 -0.86 -17.53 -11.72
C GLY A 148 0.67 -17.47 -11.86
N PRO A 149 1.34 -16.41 -11.35
CA PRO A 149 2.80 -16.29 -11.32
C PRO A 149 3.47 -17.39 -10.49
N SER A 150 3.38 -18.62 -10.96
CA SER A 150 4.12 -19.75 -10.50
C SER A 150 5.50 -19.69 -11.15
N PRO A 151 6.57 -20.01 -10.42
CA PRO A 151 7.91 -20.23 -10.97
C PRO A 151 7.91 -21.13 -12.23
N SER A 152 6.98 -22.09 -12.33
CA SER A 152 6.91 -23.02 -13.46
C SER A 152 6.62 -22.34 -14.79
N ASN A 153 5.79 -21.28 -14.79
CA ASN A 153 5.30 -20.66 -16.01
C ASN A 153 6.34 -19.71 -16.65
N LEU A 154 7.29 -19.21 -15.84
CA LEU A 154 8.36 -18.34 -16.33
C LEU A 154 9.49 -19.13 -17.03
N ARG A 155 9.64 -20.43 -16.73
CA ARG A 155 10.68 -21.28 -17.34
C ARG A 155 10.54 -21.42 -18.87
N GLY A 156 9.32 -21.36 -19.39
CA GLY A 156 9.04 -21.46 -20.83
C GLY A 156 9.28 -20.16 -21.60
N VAL A 157 9.46 -19.03 -20.90
CA VAL A 157 9.62 -17.70 -21.51
C VAL A 157 11.08 -17.47 -21.91
N SER A 158 11.34 -16.91 -23.09
CA SER A 158 12.71 -16.57 -23.50
C SER A 158 13.35 -15.52 -22.57
N THR A 159 14.68 -15.49 -22.43
CA THR A 159 15.35 -14.51 -21.55
C THR A 159 15.05 -13.08 -21.95
N LYS A 160 15.06 -12.80 -23.26
CA LYS A 160 14.69 -11.50 -23.82
C LYS A 160 13.26 -11.10 -23.44
N GLU A 161 12.29 -11.99 -23.56
CA GLU A 161 10.90 -11.71 -23.20
C GLU A 161 10.73 -11.52 -21.68
N LEU A 162 11.43 -12.32 -20.87
CA LEU A 162 11.42 -12.21 -19.42
C LEU A 162 11.91 -10.82 -18.98
N ILE A 163 13.02 -10.34 -19.52
CA ILE A 163 13.62 -9.05 -19.17
C ILE A 163 12.84 -7.87 -19.77
N GLN A 164 12.48 -7.93 -21.05
CA GLN A 164 11.95 -6.76 -21.76
C GLN A 164 10.43 -6.60 -21.60
N GLN A 165 9.68 -7.67 -21.32
CA GLN A 165 8.20 -7.62 -21.28
C GLN A 165 7.61 -7.95 -19.91
N ARG A 166 8.22 -8.88 -19.15
CA ARG A 166 7.69 -9.34 -17.86
C ARG A 166 8.25 -8.52 -16.71
N LEU A 167 9.57 -8.37 -16.64
CA LEU A 167 10.25 -7.67 -15.55
C LEU A 167 9.74 -6.24 -15.30
N PRO A 168 9.53 -5.37 -16.33
CA PRO A 168 9.11 -3.99 -16.08
C PRO A 168 7.71 -3.88 -15.47
N LYS A 169 6.86 -4.89 -15.70
CA LYS A 169 5.49 -4.94 -15.18
C LYS A 169 5.39 -5.55 -13.78
N ARG A 170 6.43 -6.26 -13.35
CA ARG A 170 6.43 -7.16 -12.19
C ARG A 170 7.71 -7.04 -11.39
N ILE A 171 8.24 -5.82 -11.31
CA ILE A 171 9.57 -5.58 -10.76
C ILE A 171 9.62 -5.76 -9.25
N ASP A 172 8.47 -5.60 -8.59
CA ASP A 172 8.27 -5.84 -7.16
C ASP A 172 7.80 -7.29 -6.87
N GLU A 173 7.71 -8.16 -7.87
CA GLU A 173 7.35 -9.57 -7.69
C GLU A 173 8.59 -10.48 -7.57
N PRO A 174 8.64 -11.41 -6.61
CA PRO A 174 9.82 -12.27 -6.40
C PRO A 174 10.10 -13.25 -7.54
N TRP A 175 9.07 -13.67 -8.27
CA TRP A 175 9.16 -14.81 -9.18
C TRP A 175 10.02 -14.53 -10.42
N VAL A 176 9.98 -13.30 -10.95
CA VAL A 176 10.77 -12.91 -12.12
C VAL A 176 12.25 -12.85 -11.76
N TRP A 177 12.58 -12.27 -10.59
CA TRP A 177 13.95 -12.19 -10.10
C TRP A 177 14.54 -13.56 -9.79
N ARG A 178 13.77 -14.44 -9.13
CA ARG A 178 14.20 -15.83 -8.87
C ARG A 178 14.44 -16.62 -10.16
N GLU A 179 13.61 -16.43 -11.18
CA GLU A 179 13.86 -17.07 -12.49
C GLU A 179 15.10 -16.51 -13.19
N LEU A 180 15.36 -15.20 -13.11
CA LEU A 180 16.60 -14.59 -13.61
C LEU A 180 17.83 -15.15 -12.87
N GLU A 181 17.75 -15.30 -11.55
CA GLU A 181 18.80 -15.92 -10.74
C GLU A 181 19.04 -17.39 -11.12
N ASN A 182 17.98 -18.18 -11.31
CA ASN A 182 18.09 -19.56 -11.78
C ASN A 182 18.79 -19.66 -13.15
N ARG A 183 18.52 -18.71 -14.06
CA ARG A 183 19.19 -18.65 -15.36
C ARG A 183 20.64 -18.22 -15.24
N LEU A 184 20.93 -17.27 -14.36
CA LEU A 184 22.29 -16.82 -14.08
C LEU A 184 23.15 -17.96 -13.54
N THR A 185 22.66 -18.66 -12.51
CA THR A 185 23.35 -19.80 -11.86
C THR A 185 23.53 -20.98 -12.82
N ALA A 186 22.58 -21.19 -13.73
CA ALA A 186 22.71 -22.17 -14.82
C ALA A 186 23.61 -21.71 -15.98
N GLY A 187 24.25 -20.53 -15.90
CA GLY A 187 25.12 -19.99 -16.95
C GLY A 187 24.39 -19.55 -18.23
N LYS A 188 23.07 -19.37 -18.17
CA LYS A 188 22.20 -19.04 -19.31
C LYS A 188 21.98 -17.54 -19.51
N LEU A 189 22.52 -16.69 -18.64
CA LEU A 189 22.51 -15.23 -18.83
C LEU A 189 23.87 -14.73 -19.29
N SER A 190 23.87 -13.99 -20.39
CA SER A 190 25.00 -13.16 -20.80
C SER A 190 25.13 -11.92 -19.90
N GLN A 191 26.32 -11.30 -19.89
CA GLN A 191 26.52 -10.02 -19.20
C GLN A 191 25.57 -8.94 -19.70
N LYS A 192 25.32 -8.88 -21.02
CA LYS A 192 24.38 -7.93 -21.62
C LYS A 192 22.95 -8.09 -21.09
N GLU A 193 22.48 -9.33 -20.95
CA GLU A 193 21.14 -9.60 -20.40
C GLU A 193 21.05 -9.27 -18.91
N VAL A 194 22.10 -9.53 -18.13
CA VAL A 194 22.16 -9.09 -16.73
C VAL A 194 22.10 -7.57 -16.63
N ASP A 195 22.90 -6.86 -17.43
CA ASP A 195 22.90 -5.41 -17.49
C ASP A 195 21.52 -4.85 -17.90
N GLU A 196 20.86 -5.45 -18.90
CA GLU A 196 19.50 -5.07 -19.31
C GLU A 196 18.47 -5.26 -18.17
N ALA A 197 18.56 -6.37 -17.41
CA ALA A 197 17.67 -6.61 -16.27
C ALA A 197 17.88 -5.57 -15.15
N VAL A 198 19.14 -5.27 -14.83
CA VAL A 198 19.48 -4.24 -13.83
C VAL A 198 19.04 -2.86 -14.29
N GLN A 199 19.13 -2.55 -15.58
CA GLN A 199 18.65 -1.29 -16.13
C GLN A 199 17.13 -1.10 -15.98
N GLN A 200 16.32 -2.17 -16.04
CA GLN A 200 14.89 -2.08 -15.74
C GLN A 200 14.67 -1.69 -14.26
N LEU A 201 15.47 -2.23 -13.34
CA LEU A 201 15.43 -1.85 -11.92
C LEU A 201 15.82 -0.38 -11.71
N ILE A 202 16.91 0.05 -12.33
CA ILE A 202 17.36 1.45 -12.31
C ILE A 202 16.25 2.39 -12.81
N ALA A 203 15.63 2.06 -13.93
CA ALA A 203 14.56 2.87 -14.52
C ALA A 203 13.35 2.98 -13.57
N HIS A 204 12.94 1.86 -12.96
CA HIS A 204 11.85 1.84 -12.00
C HIS A 204 12.18 2.65 -10.73
N MET A 205 13.40 2.50 -10.20
CA MET A 205 13.87 3.25 -9.03
C MET A 205 13.83 4.76 -9.29
N LYS A 206 14.41 5.21 -10.41
CA LYS A 206 14.41 6.63 -10.79
C LYS A 206 13.01 7.18 -11.02
N THR A 207 12.10 6.37 -11.56
CA THR A 207 10.71 6.79 -11.84
C THR A 207 9.88 6.91 -10.56
N THR A 208 9.99 5.95 -9.65
CA THR A 208 9.14 5.90 -8.45
C THR A 208 9.76 6.61 -7.24
N ARG A 209 11.09 6.70 -7.19
CA ARG A 209 11.87 7.28 -6.07
C ARG A 209 13.12 8.00 -6.60
N PRO A 210 12.97 9.16 -7.24
CA PRO A 210 14.08 9.88 -7.88
C PRO A 210 15.19 10.35 -6.91
N GLN A 211 14.90 10.43 -5.61
CA GLN A 211 15.85 10.88 -4.58
C GLN A 211 16.62 9.73 -3.90
N GLY A 212 16.46 8.50 -4.37
CA GLY A 212 17.06 7.32 -3.73
C GLY A 212 16.01 6.37 -3.18
N TRP A 213 16.42 5.13 -2.98
CA TRP A 213 15.57 4.02 -2.58
C TRP A 213 15.55 3.88 -1.05
N ASP A 214 14.36 4.00 -0.47
CA ASP A 214 14.11 4.06 0.98
C ASP A 214 13.59 2.75 1.57
N ARG A 215 13.73 1.65 0.83
CA ARG A 215 13.27 0.30 1.21
C ARG A 215 14.30 -0.77 0.82
N PRO A 216 14.32 -1.92 1.49
CA PRO A 216 15.24 -3.00 1.11
C PRO A 216 14.91 -3.57 -0.28
N LEU A 217 15.92 -4.15 -0.94
CA LEU A 217 15.77 -4.87 -2.21
C LEU A 217 15.37 -6.33 -1.99
N ASN A 218 14.29 -6.54 -1.24
CA ASN A 218 13.88 -7.85 -0.68
C ASN A 218 13.88 -9.01 -1.69
N TRP A 219 13.62 -8.74 -2.97
CA TRP A 219 13.51 -9.78 -4.00
C TRP A 219 14.66 -9.77 -5.00
N GLN A 220 15.33 -8.64 -5.14
CA GLN A 220 16.38 -8.42 -6.12
C GLN A 220 17.76 -8.74 -5.53
N ASP A 221 17.90 -8.71 -4.20
CA ASP A 221 19.15 -8.91 -3.46
C ASP A 221 19.90 -10.18 -3.92
N ASP A 222 19.24 -11.33 -3.93
CA ASP A 222 19.85 -12.61 -4.29
C ASP A 222 20.36 -12.62 -5.74
N PHE A 223 19.55 -12.12 -6.69
CA PHE A 223 19.96 -11.98 -8.09
C PHE A 223 21.14 -11.02 -8.24
N LEU A 224 21.09 -9.84 -7.61
CA LEU A 224 22.13 -8.81 -7.70
C LEU A 224 23.44 -9.30 -7.09
N LYS A 225 23.36 -9.94 -5.93
CA LYS A 225 24.50 -10.55 -5.23
C LYS A 225 25.15 -11.62 -6.09
N SER A 226 24.36 -12.57 -6.62
CA SER A 226 24.85 -13.62 -7.51
C SER A 226 25.46 -13.04 -8.79
N ALA A 227 24.83 -12.03 -9.39
CA ALA A 227 25.30 -11.38 -10.62
C ALA A 227 26.61 -10.62 -10.41
N ASN A 228 26.74 -9.92 -9.29
CA ASN A 228 27.96 -9.21 -8.93
C ASN A 228 29.10 -10.19 -8.59
N GLN A 229 28.83 -11.25 -7.82
CA GLN A 229 29.81 -12.31 -7.53
C GLN A 229 30.32 -13.00 -8.81
N ALA A 230 29.44 -13.24 -9.77
CA ALA A 230 29.78 -13.78 -11.08
C ALA A 230 30.46 -12.74 -12.01
N LYS A 231 30.64 -11.49 -11.57
CA LYS A 231 31.17 -10.35 -12.35
C LYS A 231 30.40 -10.14 -13.67
N LYS A 232 29.08 -10.35 -13.63
CA LYS A 232 28.19 -10.22 -14.79
C LYS A 232 27.48 -8.87 -14.88
N ILE A 233 27.59 -8.02 -13.86
CA ILE A 233 27.14 -6.63 -13.92
C ILE A 233 28.35 -5.78 -14.35
N SER A 234 28.22 -5.00 -15.42
CA SER A 234 29.27 -4.05 -15.80
C SER A 234 29.39 -2.91 -14.79
N ASP A 235 30.60 -2.40 -14.55
CA ASP A 235 30.83 -1.29 -13.62
C ASP A 235 29.95 -0.05 -13.92
N PRO A 236 29.75 0.38 -15.19
CA PRO A 236 28.85 1.49 -15.49
C PRO A 236 27.40 1.24 -15.03
N VAL A 237 26.90 0.02 -15.21
CA VAL A 237 25.53 -0.35 -14.78
C VAL A 237 25.45 -0.49 -13.26
N LEU A 238 26.47 -1.07 -12.63
CA LEU A 238 26.56 -1.16 -11.17
C LEU A 238 26.56 0.23 -10.52
N PHE A 239 27.36 1.18 -11.03
CA PHE A 239 27.37 2.54 -10.49
C PHE A 239 26.06 3.27 -10.75
N ALA A 240 25.41 3.05 -11.89
CA ALA A 240 24.09 3.62 -12.16
C ALA A 240 23.01 3.04 -11.23
N LEU A 241 23.12 1.77 -10.84
CA LEU A 241 22.29 1.13 -9.83
C LEU A 241 22.54 1.72 -8.45
N CYS A 242 23.81 1.91 -8.06
CA CYS A 242 24.18 2.57 -6.81
C CYS A 242 23.65 4.01 -6.77
N ASP A 243 23.82 4.79 -7.84
CA ASP A 243 23.32 6.16 -7.92
C ASP A 243 21.78 6.22 -7.81
N ALA A 244 21.06 5.22 -8.34
CA ALA A 244 19.61 5.10 -8.21
C ALA A 244 19.17 4.64 -6.80
N PHE A 245 19.95 3.77 -6.16
CA PHE A 245 19.65 3.23 -4.84
C PHE A 245 19.98 4.22 -3.71
N TYR A 246 21.19 4.80 -3.71
CA TYR A 246 21.64 5.76 -2.69
C TYR A 246 21.10 7.18 -2.89
N GLY A 247 20.58 7.46 -4.07
CA GLY A 247 20.15 8.79 -4.48
C GLY A 247 21.26 9.57 -5.20
N PRO A 248 20.89 10.42 -6.18
CA PRO A 248 21.86 11.07 -7.06
C PRO A 248 22.61 12.23 -6.41
N LYS A 249 22.10 12.76 -5.29
CA LYS A 249 22.60 13.97 -4.64
C LYS A 249 22.45 13.90 -3.11
N PRO A 250 23.45 14.40 -2.37
CA PRO A 250 23.29 14.73 -0.95
C PRO A 250 22.28 15.87 -0.77
N VAL A 251 21.65 15.93 0.40
CA VAL A 251 20.68 16.95 0.79
C VAL A 251 21.11 17.56 2.11
N VAL A 252 21.23 18.89 2.17
CA VAL A 252 21.30 19.62 3.44
C VAL A 252 19.88 19.77 3.93
N GLU A 253 19.58 19.27 5.14
CA GLU A 253 18.26 19.45 5.73
C GLU A 253 17.97 20.95 5.91
N PRO A 254 16.69 21.36 5.90
CA PRO A 254 16.33 22.75 6.16
C PRO A 254 17.03 23.27 7.42
N LEU A 255 17.69 24.42 7.28
CA LEU A 255 18.49 25.01 8.35
C LEU A 255 17.59 25.77 9.34
N PRO A 256 17.95 25.84 10.63
CA PRO A 256 17.14 26.53 11.62
C PRO A 256 17.05 28.02 11.32
N ARG A 257 15.96 28.64 11.78
CA ARG A 257 15.83 30.10 11.77
C ARG A 257 16.62 30.64 12.95
N ILE A 258 17.59 31.49 12.67
CA ILE A 258 18.49 32.03 13.71
C ILE A 258 18.31 33.53 13.83
N ARG A 259 18.51 34.04 15.05
CA ARG A 259 18.51 35.48 15.33
C ARG A 259 19.92 36.03 15.25
N GLU A 260 20.03 37.30 14.90
CA GLU A 260 21.28 38.03 14.89
C GLU A 260 21.97 37.95 16.26
N GLY A 261 23.24 37.56 16.24
CA GLY A 261 24.04 37.36 17.45
C GLY A 261 23.74 36.07 18.23
N GLN A 262 22.78 35.24 17.78
CA GLN A 262 22.63 33.89 18.31
C GLN A 262 23.92 33.09 18.03
N GLN A 263 24.41 32.40 19.05
CA GLN A 263 25.59 31.56 18.91
C GLN A 263 25.21 30.23 18.27
N GLY A 264 25.77 30.03 17.09
CA GLY A 264 25.80 28.76 16.41
C GLY A 264 24.49 28.19 15.90
N PHE A 265 24.63 27.18 15.05
CA PHE A 265 23.52 26.39 14.52
C PHE A 265 23.98 25.01 14.08
N GLU A 266 23.05 24.06 14.05
CA GLU A 266 23.29 22.72 13.54
C GLU A 266 23.05 22.65 12.04
N ILE A 267 23.92 21.93 11.36
CA ILE A 267 23.86 21.60 9.93
C ILE A 267 23.72 20.09 9.85
N GLU A 268 22.64 19.62 9.26
CA GLU A 268 22.45 18.20 9.00
C GLU A 268 22.52 17.92 7.49
N VAL A 269 23.22 16.85 7.14
CA VAL A 269 23.33 16.38 5.76
C VAL A 269 22.88 14.94 5.70
N LYS A 270 22.01 14.64 4.72
CA LYS A 270 21.61 13.28 4.39
C LYS A 270 22.14 12.87 3.03
N TYR A 271 22.76 11.70 2.96
CA TYR A 271 23.20 11.10 1.72
C TYR A 271 23.35 9.58 1.83
N GLY A 272 22.69 8.84 0.94
CA GLY A 272 22.67 7.39 0.95
C GLY A 272 21.32 6.81 1.36
N SER A 273 21.34 5.58 1.86
CA SER A 273 20.15 4.83 2.28
C SER A 273 20.47 4.02 3.53
N THR A 274 19.54 3.99 4.49
CA THR A 274 19.61 3.14 5.69
C THR A 274 19.66 1.64 5.35
N TRP A 275 19.27 1.27 4.12
CA TRP A 275 19.23 -0.10 3.63
C TRP A 275 20.48 -0.53 2.86
N SER A 276 21.57 0.24 2.91
CA SER A 276 22.82 -0.07 2.18
C SER A 276 23.34 -1.48 2.45
N GLY A 277 23.31 -1.90 3.72
CA GLY A 277 23.71 -3.23 4.17
C GLY A 277 22.81 -4.38 3.67
N HIS A 278 21.66 -4.09 3.07
CA HIS A 278 20.66 -5.05 2.60
C HIS A 278 20.33 -4.90 1.10
N SER A 279 21.32 -4.44 0.32
CA SER A 279 21.13 -4.10 -1.10
C SER A 279 21.74 -5.10 -2.08
N GLY A 280 22.64 -5.98 -1.64
CA GLY A 280 23.25 -7.02 -2.49
C GLY A 280 24.17 -6.48 -3.57
N LEU A 281 24.41 -5.16 -3.58
CA LEU A 281 25.21 -4.46 -4.57
C LEU A 281 26.69 -4.86 -4.50
N GLY A 282 27.14 -5.37 -3.33
CA GLY A 282 28.53 -5.71 -3.04
C GLY A 282 29.49 -4.51 -3.05
N VAL A 283 28.96 -3.30 -3.22
CA VAL A 283 29.66 -2.03 -3.13
C VAL A 283 28.91 -1.10 -2.17
N GLU A 284 29.67 -0.44 -1.31
CA GLU A 284 29.17 0.50 -0.31
C GLU A 284 29.46 1.93 -0.76
N LEU A 285 28.51 2.84 -0.53
CA LEU A 285 28.76 4.27 -0.63
C LEU A 285 29.48 4.75 0.63
N LEU A 286 30.73 5.18 0.48
CA LEU A 286 31.42 5.97 1.50
C LEU A 286 31.33 7.44 1.13
N TRP A 287 31.10 8.29 2.13
CA TRP A 287 31.10 9.74 1.94
C TRP A 287 31.61 10.46 3.18
N GLU A 288 32.18 11.64 3.01
CA GLU A 288 32.69 12.49 4.07
C GLU A 288 32.47 13.96 3.71
N VAL A 289 31.97 14.74 4.68
CA VAL A 289 31.95 16.20 4.57
C VAL A 289 33.38 16.71 4.70
N THR A 290 33.91 17.29 3.63
CA THR A 290 35.29 17.79 3.60
C THR A 290 35.38 19.25 4.01
N GLN A 291 34.34 20.04 3.72
CA GLN A 291 34.31 21.46 4.00
C GLN A 291 32.87 21.96 4.07
N VAL A 292 32.63 22.95 4.94
CA VAL A 292 31.38 23.72 4.98
C VAL A 292 31.71 25.17 4.65
N LEU A 293 30.92 25.75 3.76
CA LEU A 293 31.05 27.12 3.26
C LEU A 293 29.80 27.91 3.65
N LEU A 294 29.99 29.16 4.06
CA LEU A 294 28.94 30.16 4.24
C LEU A 294 29.20 31.29 3.22
N ASP A 295 28.30 31.47 2.26
CA ASP A 295 28.47 32.38 1.11
C ASP A 295 29.81 32.17 0.38
N GLY A 296 30.18 30.90 0.19
CA GLY A 296 31.43 30.50 -0.46
C GLY A 296 32.68 30.64 0.41
N LYS A 297 32.58 31.13 1.65
CA LYS A 297 33.72 31.23 2.58
C LYS A 297 33.74 30.03 3.53
N PRO A 298 34.90 29.36 3.71
CA PRO A 298 35.02 28.27 4.68
C PRO A 298 34.69 28.70 6.11
N ILE A 299 33.91 27.87 6.81
CA ILE A 299 33.63 28.01 8.23
C ILE A 299 34.09 26.77 8.99
N ASP A 300 34.51 26.96 10.25
CA ASP A 300 34.87 25.85 11.13
C ASP A 300 33.61 25.23 11.73
N VAL A 301 33.46 23.92 11.54
CA VAL A 301 32.27 23.18 11.96
C VAL A 301 32.72 21.97 12.73
N ARG A 302 32.31 21.89 14.00
CA ARG A 302 32.54 20.71 14.83
C ARG A 302 31.59 19.61 14.40
N GLN A 303 32.12 18.48 13.93
CA GLN A 303 31.30 17.30 13.69
C GLN A 303 30.74 16.78 15.02
N ASN A 304 29.41 16.78 15.15
CA ASN A 304 28.73 16.22 16.31
C ASN A 304 28.49 14.72 16.13
N HIS A 305 28.03 14.32 14.95
CA HIS A 305 27.62 12.96 14.67
C HIS A 305 27.79 12.60 13.20
N LYS A 306 28.12 11.33 12.93
CA LYS A 306 28.05 10.72 11.61
C LYS A 306 27.61 9.28 11.80
N HIS A 307 26.56 8.86 11.11
CA HIS A 307 26.10 7.49 11.14
C HIS A 307 25.26 7.19 9.90
N GLY A 308 25.58 6.11 9.19
CA GLY A 308 24.82 5.72 8.02
C GLY A 308 24.81 6.80 6.94
N GLU A 309 23.59 7.15 6.57
CA GLU A 309 23.23 8.19 5.61
C GLU A 309 23.17 9.59 6.21
N ARG A 310 23.46 9.78 7.51
CA ARG A 310 23.33 11.08 8.18
C ARG A 310 24.67 11.58 8.72
N TRP A 311 24.88 12.88 8.58
CA TRP A 311 25.96 13.63 9.22
C TRP A 311 25.36 14.87 9.88
N SER A 312 25.88 15.24 11.05
CA SER A 312 25.58 16.54 11.65
C SER A 312 26.84 17.23 12.17
N GLY A 313 26.87 18.54 11.96
CA GLY A 313 27.92 19.42 12.43
C GLY A 313 27.34 20.67 13.07
N HIS A 314 28.10 21.29 13.95
CA HIS A 314 27.73 22.53 14.62
C HIS A 314 28.72 23.63 14.27
N TYR A 315 28.21 24.75 13.78
CA TYR A 315 28.96 26.00 13.68
C TYR A 315 28.78 26.77 14.98
N ASP A 316 29.85 27.23 15.64
CA ASP A 316 29.78 27.96 16.92
C ASP A 316 29.73 29.50 16.75
N GLY A 317 29.93 30.02 15.53
CA GLY A 317 29.99 31.45 15.30
C GLY A 317 28.62 32.14 15.34
N SER A 318 28.64 33.47 15.45
CA SER A 318 27.45 34.32 15.35
C SER A 318 27.38 34.99 13.98
N LEU A 319 26.16 35.21 13.47
CA LEU A 319 25.93 35.87 12.20
C LEU A 319 25.13 37.17 12.37
N ALA A 320 25.38 38.14 11.48
CA ALA A 320 24.56 39.34 11.33
C ALA A 320 23.23 38.98 10.65
N ALA A 321 22.20 39.80 10.82
CA ALA A 321 20.95 39.62 10.08
C ALA A 321 21.19 39.65 8.56
N GLY A 322 20.56 38.73 7.82
CA GLY A 322 20.79 38.57 6.38
C GLY A 322 20.36 37.21 5.85
N ASP A 323 20.36 37.09 4.53
CA ASP A 323 20.17 35.82 3.82
C ASP A 323 21.56 35.29 3.44
N TYR A 324 21.84 34.03 3.78
CA TYR A 324 23.09 33.34 3.54
C TYR A 324 22.83 32.03 2.80
N GLU A 325 23.85 31.51 2.12
CA GLU A 325 23.87 30.17 1.56
C GLU A 325 24.90 29.32 2.28
N VAL A 326 24.44 28.22 2.89
CA VAL A 326 25.34 27.19 3.43
C VAL A 326 25.55 26.15 2.34
N THR A 327 26.80 25.95 1.94
CA THR A 327 27.20 24.91 0.99
C THR A 327 28.11 23.90 1.67
N VAL A 328 27.78 22.62 1.55
CA VAL A 328 28.57 21.51 2.08
C VAL A 328 29.26 20.79 0.94
N GLU A 329 30.59 20.73 0.99
CA GLU A 329 31.40 19.94 0.07
C GLU A 329 31.59 18.52 0.60
N ILE A 330 31.33 17.54 -0.26
CA ILE A 330 31.29 16.13 0.11
C ILE A 330 32.17 15.34 -0.84
N GLN A 331 33.12 14.59 -0.28
CA GLN A 331 33.84 13.57 -1.02
C GLN A 331 33.06 12.26 -0.96
N CYS A 332 32.99 11.54 -2.07
CA CYS A 332 32.23 10.30 -2.20
C CYS A 332 33.08 9.21 -2.85
N ALA A 333 32.80 7.96 -2.51
CA ALA A 333 33.42 6.80 -3.12
C ALA A 333 32.49 5.57 -3.12
N TYR A 334 32.61 4.75 -4.17
CA TYR A 334 32.10 3.37 -4.15
C TYR A 334 33.25 2.42 -3.84
N VAL A 335 33.12 1.66 -2.76
CA VAL A 335 34.13 0.72 -2.26
C VAL A 335 33.53 -0.67 -2.16
N ASP A 336 34.27 -1.69 -2.57
CA ASP A 336 33.86 -3.08 -2.41
C ASP A 336 33.61 -3.42 -0.93
N GLN A 337 32.43 -3.96 -0.60
CA GLN A 337 32.08 -4.31 0.78
C GLN A 337 33.08 -5.29 1.41
N GLY A 338 33.63 -6.23 0.62
CA GLY A 338 34.67 -7.16 1.08
C GLY A 338 35.98 -6.48 1.50
N LYS A 339 36.21 -5.21 1.14
CA LYS A 339 37.37 -4.41 1.58
C LYS A 339 37.10 -3.61 2.86
N LEU A 340 35.86 -3.62 3.34
CA LEU A 340 35.42 -2.94 4.56
C LEU A 340 35.31 -3.89 5.77
N VAL A 341 35.66 -5.18 5.60
CA VAL A 341 35.65 -6.15 6.70
C VAL A 341 36.56 -5.68 7.83
N GLY A 342 36.01 -5.55 9.04
CA GLY A 342 36.71 -5.04 10.22
C GLY A 342 36.82 -3.51 10.31
N LEU A 343 36.22 -2.77 9.36
CA LEU A 343 36.13 -1.31 9.38
C LEU A 343 34.68 -0.89 9.65
N ASN A 344 34.50 0.15 10.46
CA ASN A 344 33.21 0.82 10.54
C ASN A 344 33.08 1.80 9.36
N ALA A 345 32.37 1.39 8.31
CA ALA A 345 32.18 2.17 7.09
C ALA A 345 31.53 3.55 7.34
N HIS A 346 30.71 3.67 8.38
CA HIS A 346 29.99 4.90 8.70
C HIS A 346 30.91 6.00 9.25
N ASP A 347 31.96 5.62 9.98
CA ASP A 347 32.87 6.55 10.66
C ASP A 347 34.26 6.62 10.02
N LEU A 348 34.46 5.96 8.88
CA LEU A 348 35.76 5.91 8.22
C LEU A 348 36.07 7.24 7.50
N PRO A 349 37.14 7.98 7.87
CA PRO A 349 37.51 9.22 7.19
C PRO A 349 38.09 8.93 5.80
N ALA A 350 37.96 9.86 4.84
CA ALA A 350 38.30 9.63 3.44
C ALA A 350 39.76 9.24 3.21
N LYS A 351 40.68 9.76 4.03
CA LYS A 351 42.10 9.41 4.01
C LYS A 351 42.38 7.93 4.30
N ARG A 352 41.43 7.23 4.93
CA ARG A 352 41.54 5.81 5.32
C ARG A 352 40.66 4.89 4.48
N TRP A 353 39.95 5.41 3.48
CA TRP A 353 39.14 4.57 2.60
C TRP A 353 40.04 3.59 1.84
N PRO A 354 39.63 2.31 1.70
CA PRO A 354 40.27 1.39 0.77
C PRO A 354 40.22 1.93 -0.67
N LYS A 355 40.98 1.29 -1.57
CA LYS A 355 40.95 1.62 -3.00
C LYS A 355 39.50 1.55 -3.53
N ALA A 356 38.96 2.71 -3.88
CA ALA A 356 37.62 2.83 -4.41
C ALA A 356 37.55 2.40 -5.88
N ARG A 357 36.40 1.89 -6.29
CA ARG A 357 36.08 1.64 -7.70
C ARG A 357 35.75 2.93 -8.46
N LYS A 358 35.14 3.88 -7.78
CA LYS A 358 34.78 5.21 -8.28
C LYS A 358 34.93 6.21 -7.15
N GLN A 359 35.52 7.39 -7.41
CA GLN A 359 35.56 8.52 -6.48
C GLN A 359 35.08 9.77 -7.20
N TRP A 360 34.36 10.63 -6.49
CA TRP A 360 33.88 11.90 -7.01
C TRP A 360 33.63 12.87 -5.86
N LYS A 361 33.34 14.14 -6.21
CA LYS A 361 32.90 15.16 -5.26
C LYS A 361 31.46 15.57 -5.57
N LYS A 362 30.73 15.98 -4.53
CA LYS A 362 29.40 16.55 -4.60
C LYS A 362 29.34 17.79 -3.72
N THR A 363 28.39 18.66 -4.04
CA THR A 363 28.00 19.77 -3.19
C THR A 363 26.51 19.66 -2.90
N ALA A 364 26.10 20.10 -1.72
CA ALA A 364 24.71 20.33 -1.38
C ALA A 364 24.61 21.68 -0.68
N SER A 365 23.57 22.43 -1.00
CA SER A 365 23.39 23.79 -0.48
C SER A 365 21.99 23.96 0.08
N ALA A 366 21.88 24.75 1.14
CA ALA A 366 20.60 25.17 1.71
C ALA A 366 20.65 26.66 2.08
N PRO A 367 19.53 27.39 1.89
CA PRO A 367 19.43 28.77 2.33
C PRO A 367 19.36 28.83 3.86
N LEU A 368 20.04 29.81 4.44
CA LEU A 368 20.01 30.14 5.85
C LEU A 368 19.55 31.59 6.00
N LYS A 369 18.47 31.80 6.76
CA LYS A 369 17.97 33.14 7.05
C LYS A 369 18.27 33.53 8.49
N VAL A 370 18.99 34.64 8.65
CA VAL A 370 19.30 35.27 9.93
C VAL A 370 18.41 36.48 10.11
N TYR A 371 17.61 36.44 11.15
CA TYR A 371 16.61 37.43 11.47
C TYR A 371 17.16 38.48 12.43
N THR A 372 16.69 39.72 12.36
CA THR A 372 17.02 40.73 13.39
C THR A 372 16.49 40.28 14.76
N LYS A 373 17.10 40.75 15.85
CA LYS A 373 16.80 40.29 17.21
C LYS A 373 15.32 40.39 17.58
N ASP A 374 14.64 41.43 17.13
CA ASP A 374 13.28 41.77 17.60
C ASP A 374 12.17 41.35 16.64
N VAL A 375 12.48 40.70 15.51
CA VAL A 375 11.43 40.32 14.55
C VAL A 375 10.69 39.07 15.00
N GLN A 376 9.38 39.06 14.78
CA GLN A 376 8.59 37.85 14.92
C GLN A 376 8.86 36.92 13.72
N ILE A 377 9.54 35.80 13.96
CA ILE A 377 9.96 34.85 12.92
C ILE A 377 8.82 33.94 12.48
N VAL A 378 8.05 33.44 13.45
CA VAL A 378 6.92 32.54 13.23
C VAL A 378 5.62 33.32 13.48
N PRO A 379 4.82 33.59 12.43
CA PRO A 379 3.51 34.22 12.53
C PRO A 379 2.54 33.47 13.45
N LEU A 380 1.64 34.24 14.07
CA LEU A 380 0.51 33.74 14.85
C LEU A 380 -0.75 33.74 13.98
N ASN A 381 -1.37 32.56 13.81
CA ASN A 381 -2.62 32.39 13.08
C ASN A 381 -3.81 32.39 14.05
N LYS A 382 -4.88 33.11 13.70
CA LYS A 382 -6.10 33.25 14.51
C LYS A 382 -7.38 32.85 13.76
N ASP A 383 -7.27 32.07 12.68
CA ASP A 383 -8.43 31.55 11.97
C ASP A 383 -9.17 30.55 12.86
N ALA A 384 -10.36 30.92 13.31
CA ALA A 384 -11.20 30.11 14.20
C ALA A 384 -11.47 28.69 13.67
N ARG A 385 -11.41 28.46 12.35
CA ARG A 385 -11.58 27.13 11.75
C ARG A 385 -10.44 26.16 12.08
N ARG A 386 -9.31 26.69 12.56
CA ARG A 386 -8.09 25.95 12.90
C ARG A 386 -7.80 25.98 14.40
N ASP A 387 -8.70 26.55 15.21
CA ASP A 387 -8.55 26.60 16.66
C ASP A 387 -8.48 25.16 17.23
N PRO A 388 -7.34 24.75 17.80
CA PRO A 388 -7.15 23.40 18.34
C PRO A 388 -8.14 23.02 19.44
N ASN A 389 -8.72 24.00 20.13
CA ASN A 389 -9.74 23.77 21.16
C ASN A 389 -11.09 23.37 20.54
N THR A 390 -11.47 23.98 19.43
CA THR A 390 -12.75 23.68 18.76
C THR A 390 -12.67 22.47 17.84
N THR A 391 -11.49 22.22 17.24
CA THR A 391 -11.28 21.06 16.38
C THR A 391 -10.99 19.77 17.16
N GLY A 392 -10.86 19.86 18.50
CA GLY A 392 -10.43 18.74 19.35
C GLY A 392 -9.00 18.30 19.06
N GLY A 393 -8.15 19.19 18.54
CA GLY A 393 -6.77 18.89 18.17
C GLY A 393 -5.84 18.63 19.36
N ILE A 394 -6.24 19.08 20.54
CA ILE A 394 -5.51 18.89 21.80
C ILE A 394 -6.45 18.42 22.90
N GLU A 395 -5.99 17.46 23.69
CA GLU A 395 -6.69 16.95 24.87
C GLU A 395 -5.71 16.69 26.02
N VAL A 396 -6.22 16.74 27.26
CA VAL A 396 -5.47 16.31 28.44
C VAL A 396 -5.89 14.89 28.78
N ASN A 397 -5.01 13.92 28.52
CA ASN A 397 -5.27 12.51 28.81
C ASN A 397 -5.23 12.22 30.30
N ARG A 398 -4.33 12.89 31.02
CA ARG A 398 -4.16 12.69 32.46
C ARG A 398 -3.59 13.93 33.10
N PHE A 399 -4.13 14.29 34.25
CA PHE A 399 -3.57 15.32 35.10
C PHE A 399 -3.50 14.79 36.52
N VAL A 400 -2.29 14.57 37.02
CA VAL A 400 -2.06 13.85 38.29
C VAL A 400 -1.13 14.61 39.20
N VAL A 401 -1.45 14.56 40.49
CA VAL A 401 -0.59 14.96 41.60
C VAL A 401 -0.19 13.70 42.32
N GLN A 402 1.11 13.48 42.46
CA GLN A 402 1.66 12.34 43.17
C GLN A 402 2.68 12.80 44.20
N ALA A 403 2.88 12.02 45.26
CA ALA A 403 4.01 12.21 46.14
C ALA A 403 5.32 12.03 45.34
N ASP A 404 6.31 12.87 45.63
CA ASP A 404 7.67 12.76 45.16
C ASP A 404 8.60 12.53 46.36
N ARG A 405 9.91 12.48 46.11
CA ARG A 405 10.91 12.43 47.19
C ARG A 405 10.83 13.68 48.07
N ASP A 406 11.25 13.53 49.33
CA ASP A 406 11.43 14.62 50.29
C ASP A 406 10.13 15.36 50.67
N ASP A 407 9.02 14.63 50.81
CA ASP A 407 7.66 15.15 51.09
C ASP A 407 7.12 16.18 50.09
N SER A 408 7.86 16.42 48.99
CA SER A 408 7.41 17.28 47.90
C SER A 408 6.37 16.57 47.03
N LYS A 409 5.55 17.33 46.33
CA LYS A 409 4.58 16.80 45.37
C LYS A 409 5.07 17.04 43.96
N LYS A 410 4.71 16.13 43.07
CA LYS A 410 4.96 16.28 41.64
C LYS A 410 3.65 16.35 40.89
N LEU A 411 3.51 17.45 40.15
CA LEU A 411 2.41 17.68 39.24
C LEU A 411 2.80 17.18 37.85
N ILE A 412 1.95 16.38 37.22
CA ILE A 412 2.21 15.80 35.89
C ILE A 412 0.98 16.01 35.01
N VAL A 413 1.18 16.67 33.88
CA VAL A 413 0.18 16.79 32.81
C VAL A 413 0.63 15.95 31.63
N LYS A 414 -0.23 15.03 31.19
CA LYS A 414 -0.06 14.28 29.95
C LYS A 414 -1.09 14.75 28.92
N THR A 415 -0.61 15.32 27.82
CA THR A 415 -1.41 15.76 26.69
C THR A 415 -1.44 14.70 25.60
N ASN A 416 -2.44 14.80 24.72
CA ASN A 416 -2.47 14.05 23.47
C ASN A 416 -2.87 14.98 22.32
N PHE A 417 -2.37 14.66 21.13
CA PHE A 417 -2.57 15.46 19.93
C PHE A 417 -3.27 14.60 18.88
N THR A 418 -4.50 14.96 18.55
CA THR A 418 -5.39 14.13 17.73
C THR A 418 -5.25 14.47 16.24
N SER A 419 -6.04 13.82 15.38
CA SER A 419 -6.20 14.23 13.98
C SER A 419 -6.85 15.62 13.80
N GLY A 420 -7.49 16.17 14.83
CA GLY A 420 -8.05 17.52 14.81
C GLY A 420 -7.01 18.65 14.85
N LEU A 421 -5.73 18.33 15.10
CA LEU A 421 -4.66 19.32 15.13
C LEU A 421 -4.24 19.72 13.71
N THR A 422 -4.84 20.80 13.20
CA THR A 422 -4.63 21.30 11.83
C THR A 422 -3.59 22.43 11.73
N ILE A 423 -3.04 22.86 12.86
CA ILE A 423 -2.00 23.88 12.95
C ILE A 423 -0.98 23.51 14.04
N PRO A 424 0.32 23.74 13.82
CA PRO A 424 1.32 23.53 14.85
C PRO A 424 1.06 24.36 16.12
N LEU A 425 1.47 23.82 17.27
CA LEU A 425 1.41 24.50 18.56
C LEU A 425 2.81 24.74 19.08
N SER A 426 3.00 25.89 19.71
CA SER A 426 4.19 26.23 20.48
C SER A 426 3.74 27.17 21.58
N CYS A 427 3.86 26.75 22.84
CA CYS A 427 3.25 27.44 23.96
C CYS A 427 4.02 27.28 25.27
N ASP A 428 3.86 28.27 26.13
CA ASP A 428 4.09 28.15 27.57
C ASP A 428 2.84 27.54 28.20
N VAL A 429 3.03 26.62 29.13
CA VAL A 429 1.95 25.83 29.74
C VAL A 429 1.88 26.13 31.22
N GLU A 430 0.70 26.58 31.66
CA GLU A 430 0.42 26.87 33.06
C GLU A 430 -0.77 26.03 33.53
N ALA A 431 -0.69 25.53 34.77
CA ALA A 431 -1.85 25.00 35.49
C ALA A 431 -2.37 26.02 36.49
N VAL A 432 -3.69 26.22 36.52
CA VAL A 432 -4.36 27.16 37.42
C VAL A 432 -5.34 26.41 38.32
N PHE A 433 -5.06 26.44 39.63
CA PHE A 433 -5.88 25.85 40.69
C PHE A 433 -6.47 26.97 41.55
N HIS A 434 -7.70 27.40 41.32
CA HIS A 434 -8.33 28.52 42.05
C HIS A 434 -7.39 29.75 42.17
N ASP A 435 -6.66 29.88 43.28
CA ASP A 435 -5.75 31.00 43.59
C ASP A 435 -4.25 30.71 43.30
N GLN A 436 -3.89 29.48 42.90
CA GLN A 436 -2.52 29.06 42.64
C GLN A 436 -2.25 28.86 41.14
N ARG A 437 -1.15 29.41 40.65
CA ARG A 437 -0.64 29.17 39.28
C ARG A 437 0.68 28.42 39.33
N VAL A 438 0.83 27.42 38.47
CA VAL A 438 2.02 26.59 38.37
C VAL A 438 2.50 26.57 36.92
N ASP A 439 3.70 27.11 36.69
CA ASP A 439 4.40 27.01 35.41
C ASP A 439 4.91 25.57 35.19
N LEU A 440 4.32 24.88 34.21
CA LEU A 440 4.66 23.52 33.81
C LEU A 440 5.77 23.47 32.75
N GLY A 441 6.20 24.62 32.24
CA GLY A 441 7.23 24.77 31.23
C GLY A 441 6.66 25.01 29.83
N ARG A 442 7.35 24.47 28.83
CA ARG A 442 7.09 24.74 27.41
C ARG A 442 6.72 23.48 26.66
N MET A 443 5.84 23.62 25.67
CA MET A 443 5.40 22.53 24.82
C MET A 443 5.29 22.99 23.37
N TRP A 444 5.73 22.16 22.44
CA TRP A 444 5.45 22.35 21.03
C TRP A 444 5.13 21.03 20.34
N VAL A 445 4.32 21.10 19.27
CA VAL A 445 3.97 19.96 18.42
C VAL A 445 3.81 20.40 16.97
N VAL A 446 4.38 19.60 16.07
CA VAL A 446 4.23 19.69 14.62
C VAL A 446 3.69 18.38 14.11
N LYS A 447 2.56 18.44 13.41
CA LYS A 447 1.97 17.28 12.75
C LYS A 447 2.10 17.46 11.25
N THR A 448 2.73 16.49 10.60
CA THR A 448 2.76 16.35 9.14
C THR A 448 1.86 15.17 8.74
N GLU A 449 1.61 14.99 7.44
CA GLU A 449 0.77 13.88 6.94
C GLU A 449 1.24 12.51 7.46
N ASN A 450 2.56 12.33 7.61
CA ASN A 450 3.18 11.03 7.90
C ASN A 450 3.85 10.95 9.28
N SER A 451 3.89 12.03 10.07
CA SER A 451 4.59 12.02 11.35
C SER A 451 4.09 13.08 12.32
N THR A 452 4.31 12.85 13.62
CA THR A 452 4.14 13.87 14.66
C THR A 452 5.47 14.05 15.39
N ARG A 453 5.95 15.29 15.47
CA ARG A 453 7.13 15.67 16.23
C ARG A 453 6.68 16.59 17.36
N SER A 454 7.17 16.38 18.57
CA SER A 454 6.85 17.23 19.71
C SER A 454 8.01 17.33 20.68
N SER A 455 7.95 18.29 21.61
CA SER A 455 8.84 18.38 22.77
C SER A 455 8.57 17.31 23.84
N GLY A 456 7.75 16.30 23.54
CA GLY A 456 7.15 15.38 24.49
C GLY A 456 5.69 15.71 24.78
N SER A 457 4.94 14.70 25.24
CA SER A 457 3.52 14.81 25.60
C SER A 457 3.29 14.86 27.11
N GLN A 458 4.35 14.93 27.90
CA GLN A 458 4.27 14.96 29.35
C GLN A 458 5.09 16.14 29.88
N LEU A 459 4.44 17.01 30.64
CA LEU A 459 5.08 18.06 31.42
C LEU A 459 4.99 17.72 32.90
N GLN A 460 5.99 18.11 33.66
CA GLN A 460 6.04 17.84 35.08
C GLN A 460 6.72 18.97 35.85
N LYS A 461 6.23 19.25 37.05
CA LYS A 461 6.77 20.28 37.94
C LYS A 461 6.66 19.82 39.39
N ARG A 462 7.69 20.10 40.20
CA ARG A 462 7.58 19.98 41.66
C ARG A 462 6.80 21.14 42.22
N ILE A 463 5.93 20.84 43.17
CA ILE A 463 5.18 21.83 43.95
C ILE A 463 5.26 21.44 45.42
N ASP A 464 5.32 22.44 46.29
CA ASP A 464 5.46 22.19 47.74
C ASP A 464 4.14 21.67 48.32
N THR A 465 3.05 22.37 48.02
CA THR A 465 1.73 22.03 48.55
C THR A 465 0.64 22.24 47.52
N LEU A 466 -0.41 21.42 47.62
CA LEU A 466 -1.68 21.59 46.94
C LEU A 466 -2.78 21.14 47.90
N ALA A 467 -3.78 22.01 48.12
CA ALA A 467 -4.86 21.75 49.07
C ALA A 467 -5.60 20.43 48.73
N PRO A 468 -5.89 19.55 49.70
CA PRO A 468 -6.55 18.26 49.45
C PRO A 468 -7.92 18.36 48.76
N SER A 469 -8.60 19.51 48.90
CA SER A 469 -9.90 19.78 48.29
C SER A 469 -9.87 20.06 46.78
N VAL A 470 -8.68 20.30 46.19
CA VAL A 470 -8.53 20.59 44.77
C VAL A 470 -8.77 19.32 43.94
N LYS A 471 -9.85 19.33 43.16
CA LYS A 471 -10.28 18.25 42.26
C LYS A 471 -10.18 18.59 40.76
N TYR A 472 -10.08 19.87 40.44
CA TYR A 472 -10.07 20.36 39.06
C TYR A 472 -9.05 21.49 38.92
N ALA A 473 -8.53 21.67 37.72
CA ALA A 473 -7.76 22.84 37.34
C ALA A 473 -7.97 23.21 35.87
N ASP A 474 -7.63 24.44 35.55
CA ASP A 474 -7.57 24.90 34.17
C ASP A 474 -6.13 24.75 33.67
N ILE A 475 -5.94 24.27 32.44
CA ILE A 475 -4.64 24.31 31.75
C ILE A 475 -4.69 25.44 30.74
N ILE A 476 -3.75 26.38 30.88
CA ILE A 476 -3.59 27.52 29.99
C ILE A 476 -2.38 27.29 29.10
N LEU A 477 -2.60 27.38 27.78
CA LEU A 477 -1.56 27.32 26.77
C LEU A 477 -1.43 28.71 26.15
N THR A 478 -0.33 29.39 26.47
CA THR A 478 -0.03 30.73 25.94
C THR A 478 0.89 30.60 24.73
N PRO A 479 0.48 31.03 23.52
CA PRO A 479 1.32 30.95 22.33
C PRO A 479 2.67 31.63 22.51
N ASN A 480 3.73 30.90 22.18
CA ASN A 480 5.10 31.39 22.24
C ASN A 480 5.89 30.82 21.05
N PRO A 481 6.11 31.61 19.98
CA PRO A 481 6.79 31.11 18.79
C PRO A 481 8.27 30.76 18.99
N SER A 482 8.94 31.32 20.01
CA SER A 482 10.37 31.09 20.23
C SER A 482 10.73 29.63 20.47
N HIS A 483 9.84 28.83 21.08
CA HIS A 483 10.11 27.42 21.36
C HIS A 483 10.17 26.55 20.11
N ILE A 484 9.65 27.02 18.97
CA ILE A 484 9.56 26.27 17.71
C ILE A 484 10.36 26.89 16.57
N GLU A 485 11.04 28.03 16.78
CA GLU A 485 11.83 28.72 15.73
C GLU A 485 12.94 27.84 15.12
N HIS A 486 13.46 26.90 15.90
CA HIS A 486 14.42 25.89 15.45
C HIS A 486 13.84 24.87 14.45
N ARG A 487 12.52 24.90 14.17
CA ARG A 487 11.82 24.04 13.21
C ARG A 487 11.53 24.81 11.92
N PRO A 488 12.42 24.76 10.92
CA PRO A 488 12.22 25.48 9.66
C PRO A 488 10.97 25.07 8.90
N GLU A 489 10.45 23.85 9.12
CA GLU A 489 9.21 23.35 8.52
C GLU A 489 7.94 24.08 9.03
N VAL A 490 8.02 24.86 10.11
CA VAL A 490 6.86 25.50 10.74
C VAL A 490 6.67 26.92 10.24
N SER A 491 5.77 27.15 9.30
CA SER A 491 5.51 28.48 8.75
C SER A 491 4.67 29.38 9.65
N GLU A 492 3.92 28.82 10.61
CA GLU A 492 3.03 29.52 11.53
C GLU A 492 2.65 28.62 12.71
N ILE A 493 2.14 29.21 13.78
CA ILE A 493 1.52 28.49 14.90
C ILE A 493 0.16 29.08 15.25
N TRP A 494 -0.60 28.34 16.05
CA TRP A 494 -1.79 28.91 16.69
C TRP A 494 -1.48 30.15 17.53
N GLY A 495 -2.30 31.18 17.37
CA GLY A 495 -2.04 32.54 17.84
C GLY A 495 -2.80 33.01 19.05
N GLU A 496 -3.77 32.24 19.54
CA GLU A 496 -4.59 32.62 20.69
C GLU A 496 -4.36 31.71 21.90
N LYS A 497 -4.63 32.25 23.08
CA LYS A 497 -4.56 31.47 24.32
C LYS A 497 -5.61 30.38 24.29
N ILE A 498 -5.20 29.13 24.53
CA ILE A 498 -6.13 28.01 24.71
C ILE A 498 -6.31 27.80 26.21
N ILE A 499 -7.56 27.70 26.65
CA ILE A 499 -7.92 27.43 28.04
C ILE A 499 -8.72 26.13 28.09
N LEU A 500 -8.08 25.06 28.56
CA LEU A 500 -8.71 23.77 28.79
C LEU A 500 -9.26 23.78 30.21
N ARG A 501 -10.58 23.93 30.34
CA ARG A 501 -11.24 24.21 31.62
C ARG A 501 -11.62 22.95 32.38
N ALA A 502 -11.63 23.06 33.70
CA ALA A 502 -12.16 22.05 34.63
C ALA A 502 -11.61 20.65 34.37
N ILE A 503 -10.30 20.55 34.12
CA ILE A 503 -9.62 19.28 33.91
C ILE A 503 -9.55 18.53 35.25
N PRO A 504 -10.07 17.29 35.34
CA PRO A 504 -10.01 16.51 36.56
C PRO A 504 -8.56 16.25 36.99
N VAL A 505 -8.27 16.48 38.27
CA VAL A 505 -6.96 16.27 38.88
C VAL A 505 -7.01 15.00 39.73
N GLU A 506 -6.24 13.99 39.33
CA GLU A 506 -6.05 12.74 40.07
C GLU A 506 -5.08 12.98 41.25
N ARG A 507 -5.47 12.59 42.47
CA ARG A 507 -4.76 12.92 43.72
C ARG A 507 -4.13 11.69 44.37
N LEU A 508 -3.14 11.10 43.70
CA LEU A 508 -2.40 9.95 44.21
C LEU A 508 -1.56 10.28 45.46
N ASP A 509 -1.23 11.56 45.67
CA ASP A 509 -0.56 12.04 46.88
C ASP A 509 -1.39 11.85 48.16
N LEU A 510 -2.72 11.70 48.05
CA LEU A 510 -3.61 11.52 49.19
C LEU A 510 -3.90 10.04 49.50
N GLU A 511 -3.79 9.16 48.51
CA GLU A 511 -4.12 7.72 48.64
C GLU A 511 -3.09 6.96 49.48
N ALA A 512 -1.82 7.38 49.45
CA ALA A 512 -0.75 6.76 50.22
C ALA A 512 -0.96 6.81 51.76
N GLY A 513 -1.78 7.75 52.25
CA GLY A 513 -2.11 7.87 53.67
C GLY A 513 -3.23 6.93 54.16
N GLN A 514 -3.99 6.29 53.26
CA GLN A 514 -5.14 5.45 53.63
C GLN A 514 -4.83 3.94 53.64
N GLY A 515 -3.64 3.52 53.20
CA GLY A 515 -3.25 2.11 53.12
C GLY A 515 -2.32 1.60 54.24
N ALA A 516 -1.93 2.44 55.20
CA ALA A 516 -1.01 2.09 56.28
C ALA A 516 -1.69 1.68 57.61
N GLU A 517 -3.02 1.72 57.68
CA GLU A 517 -3.80 1.10 58.76
C GLU A 517 -4.37 -0.24 58.26
N GLY A 518 -3.49 -1.22 58.11
CA GLY A 518 -3.89 -2.64 58.12
C GLY A 518 -4.10 -3.11 59.57
N PRO A 519 -4.99 -4.10 59.80
CA PRO A 519 -5.52 -4.47 61.12
C PRO A 519 -4.49 -4.87 62.18
#